data_AF-A0AA42NBV7-F1
#
_entry.id   AF-A0AA42NBV7-F1
#
_cell.length_a   1.000
_cell.length_b   1.000
_cell.length_c   1.000
_cell.angle_alpha   90.00
_cell.angle_beta   90.00
_cell.angle_gamma   90.00
#
_symmetry.space_group_name_H-M   'P 1'
#
loop_
_entity.id
_entity.type
_entity.pdbx_description
1 polymer ?
#
loop_
_entity_poly.entity_id
_entity_poly.type
_entity_poly.pdbx_seq_one_letter_code
_entity_poly.pdbx_strand_id
1 'polypeptide(L)'
;MINVANINLPYIEKNKSRHGSMRYYLRIDGKRLCRLPDNIDSEEFGSAYWKAREEAKPLLEKAVEAKPLSSIVRPNSFRWLCMEYMRSNAFISLDETTRTRRRKIMEGIWEERLSDTDDRLVADIPLPRVTVTHIEALRDRKRDAPFAADERLKVLRQVFDTKKDGKAIVPNIARLVQPFNAHSDGHARGHREIHCPPWHQL
;
A
#
# COMPACT_ATOMS: atom_id res chain seq x y z
N MET A 1 -20.10 -40.72 6.14
CA MET A 1 -19.87 -39.35 6.66
C MET A 1 -18.57 -38.86 6.05
N ILE A 2 -18.65 -38.02 5.02
CA ILE A 2 -17.45 -37.53 4.32
C ILE A 2 -16.95 -36.34 5.13
N ASN A 3 -15.77 -36.51 5.72
CA ASN A 3 -15.07 -35.50 6.49
C ASN A 3 -14.58 -34.44 5.48
N VAL A 4 -15.34 -33.35 5.34
CA VAL A 4 -15.03 -32.30 4.37
C VAL A 4 -13.80 -31.57 4.88
N ALA A 5 -12.69 -31.81 4.19
CA ALA A 5 -11.39 -31.22 4.49
C ALA A 5 -11.51 -29.70 4.70
N ASN A 6 -10.65 -29.17 5.54
CA ASN A 6 -10.51 -27.74 5.82
C ASN A 6 -9.98 -27.03 4.54
N ILE A 7 -10.84 -26.86 3.52
CA ILE A 7 -10.47 -26.28 2.22
C ILE A 7 -10.33 -24.76 2.42
N ASN A 8 -9.09 -24.30 2.51
CA ASN A 8 -8.79 -22.87 2.50
C ASN A 8 -8.95 -22.32 1.07
N LEU A 9 -10.18 -21.95 0.71
CA LEU A 9 -10.50 -21.36 -0.59
C LEU A 9 -9.96 -19.91 -0.66
N PRO A 10 -9.03 -19.60 -1.59
CA PRO A 10 -8.45 -18.27 -1.69
C PRO A 10 -9.45 -17.24 -2.23
N TYR A 11 -9.18 -15.96 -1.98
CA TYR A 11 -9.98 -14.82 -2.45
C TYR A 11 -11.37 -14.68 -1.83
N ILE A 12 -11.62 -15.35 -0.70
CA ILE A 12 -12.90 -15.24 0.01
C ILE A 12 -12.82 -14.20 1.13
N GLU A 13 -13.64 -13.15 1.03
CA GLU A 13 -13.87 -12.21 2.12
C GLU A 13 -15.06 -12.69 2.97
N LYS A 14 -14.83 -12.88 4.28
CA LYS A 14 -15.88 -13.24 5.26
C LYS A 14 -16.39 -11.98 5.95
N ASN A 15 -17.69 -11.72 5.88
CA ASN A 15 -18.32 -10.57 6.49
C ASN A 15 -19.45 -11.01 7.43
N LYS A 16 -19.26 -10.79 8.73
CA LYS A 16 -20.27 -11.13 9.75
C LYS A 16 -21.30 -10.00 9.85
N SER A 17 -22.57 -10.34 9.67
CA SER A 17 -23.69 -9.42 9.87
C SER A 17 -23.87 -9.07 11.35
N ARG A 18 -24.44 -7.90 11.63
CA ARG A 18 -24.89 -7.49 12.96
C ARG A 18 -25.87 -8.48 13.62
N HIS A 19 -26.58 -9.26 12.80
CA HIS A 19 -27.52 -10.29 13.25
C HIS A 19 -26.90 -11.71 13.27
N GLY A 20 -25.57 -11.83 13.18
CA GLY A 20 -24.86 -13.10 13.32
C GLY A 20 -24.68 -13.93 12.04
N SER A 21 -25.44 -13.64 10.97
CA SER A 21 -25.29 -14.35 9.69
C SER A 21 -23.95 -14.04 9.01
N MET A 22 -23.28 -15.07 8.49
CA MET A 22 -22.04 -14.92 7.70
C MET A 22 -22.36 -14.68 6.24
N ARG A 23 -21.69 -13.72 5.63
CA ARG A 23 -21.77 -13.42 4.20
C ARG A 23 -20.40 -13.63 3.57
N TYR A 24 -20.38 -14.24 2.41
CA TYR A 24 -19.14 -14.54 1.68
C TYR A 24 -19.11 -13.75 0.37
N TYR A 25 -17.95 -13.19 0.05
CA TYR A 25 -17.73 -12.47 -1.21
C TYR A 25 -16.45 -12.98 -1.87
N LEU A 26 -16.48 -13.11 -3.20
CA LEU A 26 -15.24 -13.27 -3.97
C LEU A 26 -14.60 -11.88 -4.11
N ARG A 27 -13.38 -11.73 -3.60
CA ARG A 27 -12.61 -10.49 -3.63
C ARG A 27 -11.27 -10.71 -4.32
N ILE A 28 -11.09 -10.10 -5.47
CA ILE A 28 -9.85 -10.14 -6.26
C ILE A 28 -9.41 -8.70 -6.48
N ASP A 29 -8.11 -8.42 -6.31
CA ASP A 29 -7.51 -7.09 -6.49
C ASP A 29 -8.25 -5.97 -5.71
N GLY A 30 -8.60 -6.26 -4.45
CA GLY A 30 -9.26 -5.27 -3.59
C GLY A 30 -10.71 -4.92 -3.96
N LYS A 31 -11.30 -5.57 -4.98
CA LYS A 31 -12.70 -5.37 -5.40
C LYS A 31 -13.54 -6.59 -5.05
N ARG A 32 -14.73 -6.38 -4.49
CA ARG A 32 -15.73 -7.44 -4.32
C ARG A 32 -16.40 -7.65 -5.68
N LEU A 33 -16.19 -8.82 -6.28
CA LEU A 33 -16.72 -9.15 -7.59
C LEU A 33 -18.14 -9.67 -7.51
N CYS A 34 -18.39 -10.62 -6.62
CA CYS A 34 -19.71 -11.22 -6.44
C CYS A 34 -19.93 -11.66 -5.00
N ARG A 35 -21.21 -11.85 -4.65
CA ARG A 35 -21.63 -12.49 -3.41
C ARG A 35 -21.77 -14.00 -3.64
N LEU A 36 -21.22 -14.78 -2.72
CA LEU A 36 -21.33 -16.23 -2.70
C LEU A 36 -22.46 -16.68 -1.74
N PRO A 37 -22.95 -17.92 -1.88
CA PRO A 37 -23.92 -18.50 -0.95
C PRO A 37 -23.46 -18.41 0.52
N ASP A 38 -24.41 -18.42 1.45
CA ASP A 38 -24.13 -18.21 2.88
C ASP A 38 -23.65 -19.49 3.61
N ASN A 39 -23.64 -20.65 2.94
CA ASN A 39 -23.14 -21.91 3.48
C ASN A 39 -21.87 -22.37 2.74
N ILE A 40 -20.70 -22.26 3.37
CA ILE A 40 -19.40 -22.57 2.76
C ILE A 40 -19.19 -24.06 2.47
N ASP A 41 -19.87 -24.94 3.21
CA ASP A 41 -19.73 -26.40 3.07
C ASP A 41 -20.71 -26.98 2.04
N SER A 42 -21.52 -26.13 1.39
CA SER A 42 -22.48 -26.52 0.37
C SER A 42 -21.82 -26.72 -1.00
N GLU A 43 -22.32 -27.69 -1.77
CA GLU A 43 -21.95 -27.88 -3.18
C GLU A 43 -22.31 -26.65 -4.04
N GLU A 44 -23.40 -25.96 -3.69
CA GLU A 44 -23.80 -24.71 -4.34
C GLU A 44 -22.74 -23.63 -4.18
N PHE A 45 -22.08 -23.60 -3.02
CA PHE A 45 -21.01 -22.66 -2.74
C PHE A 45 -19.78 -22.95 -3.59
N GLY A 46 -19.36 -24.22 -3.62
CA GLY A 46 -18.23 -24.66 -4.45
C GLY A 46 -18.48 -24.32 -5.92
N SER A 47 -19.67 -24.63 -6.43
CA SER A 47 -20.06 -24.36 -7.82
C SER A 47 -20.07 -22.86 -8.14
N ALA A 48 -20.68 -22.04 -7.27
CA ALA A 48 -20.70 -20.59 -7.43
C ALA A 48 -19.29 -19.97 -7.34
N TYR A 49 -18.44 -20.49 -6.45
CA TYR A 49 -17.05 -20.07 -6.30
C TYR A 49 -16.24 -20.32 -7.57
N TRP A 50 -16.27 -21.55 -8.09
CA TRP A 50 -15.51 -21.91 -9.28
C TRP A 50 -15.99 -21.15 -10.51
N LYS A 51 -17.31 -21.00 -10.69
CA LYS A 51 -17.89 -20.21 -11.77
C LYS A 51 -17.44 -18.75 -11.71
N ALA A 52 -17.57 -18.11 -10.55
CA ALA A 52 -17.16 -16.72 -10.38
C ALA A 52 -15.65 -16.52 -10.55
N ARG A 53 -14.84 -17.52 -10.19
CA ARG A 53 -13.39 -17.49 -10.38
C ARG A 53 -12.99 -17.62 -11.85
N GLU A 54 -13.68 -18.47 -12.60
CA GLU A 54 -13.52 -18.59 -14.06
C GLU A 54 -13.88 -17.28 -14.77
N GLU A 55 -15.00 -16.66 -14.41
CA GLU A 55 -15.41 -15.34 -14.92
C GLU A 55 -14.40 -14.23 -14.56
N ALA A 56 -13.74 -14.36 -13.41
CA ALA A 56 -12.71 -13.43 -12.95
C ALA A 56 -11.31 -13.73 -13.49
N LYS A 57 -11.10 -14.74 -14.35
CA LYS A 57 -9.78 -15.07 -14.94
C LYS A 57 -9.06 -13.87 -15.56
N PRO A 58 -9.70 -12.99 -16.35
CA PRO A 58 -9.01 -11.83 -16.92
C PRO A 58 -8.50 -10.84 -15.86
N LEU A 59 -9.16 -10.76 -14.70
CA LEU A 59 -8.71 -9.96 -13.56
C LEU A 59 -7.59 -10.65 -12.78
N LEU A 60 -7.62 -11.98 -12.69
CA LEU A 60 -6.52 -12.77 -12.12
C LEU A 60 -5.27 -12.71 -12.99
N GLU A 61 -5.41 -12.78 -14.32
CA GLU A 61 -4.30 -12.64 -15.27
C GLU A 61 -3.66 -11.25 -15.16
N LYS A 62 -4.45 -10.17 -15.05
CA LYS A 62 -3.92 -8.83 -14.74
C LYS A 62 -3.25 -8.73 -13.37
N ALA A 63 -3.74 -9.46 -12.37
CA ALA A 63 -3.12 -9.51 -11.04
C ALA A 63 -1.81 -10.34 -11.03
N VAL A 64 -1.70 -11.35 -11.91
CA VAL A 64 -0.50 -12.19 -12.09
C VAL A 64 0.51 -11.53 -13.04
N GLU A 65 0.06 -10.69 -13.98
CA GLU A 65 0.87 -9.73 -14.73
C GLU A 65 1.36 -8.55 -13.86
N ALA A 66 1.38 -8.70 -12.54
CA ALA A 66 2.38 -8.01 -11.75
C ALA A 66 3.76 -8.40 -12.33
N LYS A 67 4.31 -7.50 -13.16
CA LYS A 67 5.60 -7.62 -13.87
C LYS A 67 6.56 -8.45 -13.02
N PRO A 68 7.21 -9.47 -13.59
CA PRO A 68 8.06 -10.35 -12.82
C PRO A 68 8.96 -9.50 -11.92
N LEU A 69 8.88 -9.75 -10.61
CA LEU A 69 9.72 -9.09 -9.60
C LEU A 69 11.23 -9.34 -9.86
N SER A 70 11.55 -10.13 -10.89
CA SER A 70 12.86 -10.41 -11.44
C SER A 70 13.23 -9.57 -12.67
N SER A 71 12.71 -8.34 -12.85
CA SER A 71 13.56 -7.34 -13.51
C SER A 71 14.81 -7.26 -12.65
N ILE A 72 15.92 -7.84 -13.11
CA ILE A 72 17.22 -7.83 -12.42
C ILE A 72 17.37 -6.45 -11.79
N VAL A 73 17.23 -6.36 -10.46
CA VAL A 73 17.30 -5.08 -9.77
C VAL A 73 18.69 -4.57 -10.02
N ARG A 74 18.81 -3.58 -10.90
CA ARG A 74 20.11 -3.07 -11.32
C ARG A 74 20.83 -2.60 -10.06
N PRO A 75 22.00 -3.15 -9.72
CA PRO A 75 22.77 -2.65 -8.60
C PRO A 75 22.98 -1.15 -8.77
N ASN A 76 22.96 -0.40 -7.67
CA ASN A 76 23.15 1.04 -7.70
C ASN A 76 22.07 1.82 -8.50
N SER A 77 20.84 1.30 -8.55
CA SER A 77 19.64 2.02 -9.01
C SER A 77 18.84 2.59 -7.83
N PHE A 78 17.89 3.49 -8.13
CA PHE A 78 16.95 4.01 -7.13
C PHE A 78 16.13 2.88 -6.49
N ARG A 79 15.60 1.93 -7.27
CA ARG A 79 14.90 0.76 -6.74
C ARG A 79 15.77 -0.05 -5.80
N TRP A 80 17.04 -0.27 -6.16
CA TRP A 80 17.99 -0.97 -5.31
C TRP A 80 18.17 -0.28 -3.97
N LEU A 81 18.32 1.05 -3.93
CA LEU A 81 18.41 1.81 -2.68
C LEU A 81 17.16 1.67 -1.81
N CYS A 82 15.97 1.71 -2.41
CA CYS A 82 14.72 1.45 -1.68
C CYS A 82 14.69 0.03 -1.08
N MET A 83 15.21 -0.98 -1.78
CA MET A 83 15.31 -2.33 -1.25
C MET A 83 16.32 -2.44 -0.11
N GLU A 84 17.47 -1.76 -0.19
CA GLU A 84 18.42 -1.69 0.92
C GLU A 84 17.80 -1.01 2.14
N TYR A 85 17.02 0.06 1.93
CA TYR A 85 16.25 0.68 3.01
C TYR A 85 15.27 -0.31 3.66
N MET A 86 14.51 -1.07 2.87
CA MET A 86 13.56 -2.07 3.38
C MET A 86 14.24 -3.23 4.14
N ARG A 87 15.52 -3.51 3.85
CA ARG A 87 16.34 -4.49 4.58
C ARG A 87 17.00 -3.91 5.83
N SER A 88 17.02 -2.59 5.98
CA SER A 88 17.69 -1.92 7.10
C SER A 88 16.90 -2.06 8.41
N ASN A 89 17.62 -2.04 9.54
CA ASN A 89 17.02 -2.02 10.86
C ASN A 89 16.07 -0.82 11.06
N ALA A 90 16.35 0.32 10.43
CA ALA A 90 15.51 1.52 10.51
C ALA A 90 14.13 1.33 9.87
N PHE A 91 13.99 0.41 8.92
CA PHE A 91 12.69 0.04 8.37
C PHE A 91 12.04 -1.09 9.15
N ILE A 92 12.81 -2.12 9.51
CA ILE A 92 12.31 -3.32 10.20
C ILE A 92 11.75 -2.97 11.60
N SER A 93 12.32 -1.98 12.29
CA SER A 93 11.86 -1.53 13.60
C SER A 93 10.55 -0.73 13.60
N LEU A 94 10.02 -0.37 12.41
CA LEU A 94 8.74 0.32 12.29
C LEU A 94 7.58 -0.65 12.49
N ASP A 95 6.44 -0.13 12.98
CA ASP A 95 5.21 -0.90 13.06
C ASP A 95 4.75 -1.38 11.68
N GLU A 96 3.99 -2.48 11.65
CA GLU A 96 3.55 -3.13 10.41
C GLU A 96 2.73 -2.20 9.51
N THR A 97 1.91 -1.33 10.09
CA THR A 97 1.07 -0.41 9.32
C THR A 97 1.92 0.66 8.65
N THR A 98 2.93 1.18 9.34
CA THR A 98 3.91 2.12 8.79
C THR A 98 4.77 1.44 7.73
N ARG A 99 5.27 0.22 7.96
CA ARG A 99 6.03 -0.54 6.94
C ARG A 99 5.22 -0.73 5.67
N THR A 100 3.96 -1.17 5.81
CA THR A 100 3.03 -1.34 4.68
C THR A 100 2.79 -0.03 3.93
N ARG A 101 2.53 1.07 4.65
CA ARG A 101 2.30 2.39 4.04
C ARG A 101 3.53 2.89 3.28
N ARG A 102 4.72 2.82 3.89
CA ARG A 102 5.97 3.24 3.26
C ARG A 102 6.33 2.38 2.05
N ARG A 103 6.10 1.07 2.13
CA ARG A 103 6.26 0.15 0.99
C ARG A 103 5.41 0.57 -0.19
N LYS A 104 4.12 0.80 0.03
CA LYS A 104 3.20 1.27 -1.03
C LYS A 104 3.63 2.60 -1.64
N ILE A 105 4.15 3.53 -0.84
CA ILE A 105 4.68 4.80 -1.35
C ILE A 105 5.88 4.54 -2.27
N MET A 106 6.83 3.70 -1.86
CA MET A 106 8.01 3.37 -2.69
C MET A 106 7.62 2.64 -3.98
N GLU A 107 6.75 1.63 -3.89
CA GLU A 107 6.25 0.88 -5.04
C GLU A 107 5.52 1.79 -6.01
N GLY A 108 4.68 2.70 -5.51
CA GLY A 108 4.03 3.70 -6.35
C GLY A 108 5.02 4.63 -7.07
N ILE A 109 6.10 5.06 -6.40
CA ILE A 109 7.15 5.88 -7.04
C ILE A 109 7.87 5.11 -8.15
N TRP A 110 8.12 3.81 -7.96
CA TRP A 110 8.84 2.98 -8.93
C TRP A 110 8.12 2.90 -10.28
N GLU A 111 6.80 2.97 -10.28
CA GLU A 111 5.97 2.90 -11.47
C GLU A 111 5.84 4.24 -12.21
N GLU A 112 6.31 5.35 -11.61
CA GLU A 112 6.24 6.66 -12.25
C GLU A 112 7.34 6.83 -13.31
N ARG A 113 7.02 7.56 -14.40
CA ARG A 113 7.99 8.00 -15.42
C ARG A 113 9.01 8.97 -14.82
N LEU A 114 10.21 9.01 -15.37
CA LEU A 114 11.29 9.85 -14.87
C LEU A 114 10.98 11.34 -15.08
N SER A 115 10.48 11.69 -16.27
CA SER A 115 9.97 13.03 -16.59
C SER A 115 8.84 12.92 -17.61
N ASP A 116 8.23 14.06 -17.97
CA ASP A 116 7.21 14.09 -19.02
C ASP A 116 7.78 13.69 -20.40
N THR A 117 9.08 13.92 -20.60
CA THR A 117 9.83 13.66 -21.82
C THR A 117 10.58 12.32 -21.84
N ASP A 118 10.71 11.64 -20.69
CA ASP A 118 11.48 10.41 -20.55
C ASP A 118 10.59 9.29 -19.99
N ASP A 119 10.29 8.32 -20.86
CA ASP A 119 9.45 7.15 -20.56
C ASP A 119 10.08 6.16 -19.58
N ARG A 120 11.37 6.28 -19.27
CA ARG A 120 12.02 5.38 -18.32
C ARG A 120 11.40 5.55 -16.94
N LEU A 121 11.31 4.45 -16.22
CA LEU A 121 10.79 4.45 -14.85
C LEU A 121 11.80 5.07 -13.88
N VAL A 122 11.28 5.77 -12.88
CA VAL A 122 12.08 6.29 -11.75
C VAL A 122 12.80 5.16 -11.02
N ALA A 123 12.23 3.95 -11.00
CA ALA A 123 12.87 2.76 -10.43
C ALA A 123 14.28 2.50 -10.99
N ASP A 124 14.46 2.71 -12.30
CA ASP A 124 15.63 2.23 -13.05
C ASP A 124 16.76 3.26 -13.17
N ILE A 125 16.55 4.48 -12.66
CA ILE A 125 17.58 5.51 -12.69
C ILE A 125 18.79 5.07 -11.84
N PRO A 126 20.02 5.16 -12.38
CA PRO A 126 21.24 4.96 -11.59
C PRO A 126 21.35 6.02 -10.49
N LEU A 127 21.73 5.64 -9.26
CA LEU A 127 21.84 6.56 -8.12
C LEU A 127 22.70 7.80 -8.40
N PRO A 128 23.86 7.71 -9.08
CA PRO A 128 24.67 8.89 -9.40
C PRO A 128 23.98 9.90 -10.33
N ARG A 129 22.89 9.49 -11.00
CA ARG A 129 22.09 10.34 -11.89
C ARG A 129 20.82 10.88 -11.23
N VAL A 130 20.52 10.47 -10.00
CA VAL A 130 19.41 11.08 -9.27
C VAL A 130 19.82 12.47 -8.84
N THR A 131 19.02 13.48 -9.19
CA THR A 131 19.26 14.88 -8.90
C THR A 131 18.16 15.41 -7.97
N VAL A 132 18.40 16.59 -7.38
CA VAL A 132 17.40 17.30 -6.57
C VAL A 132 16.12 17.54 -7.36
N THR A 133 16.24 17.93 -8.64
CA THR A 133 15.10 18.17 -9.55
C THR A 133 14.23 16.94 -9.74
N HIS A 134 14.80 15.72 -9.78
CA HIS A 134 13.98 14.50 -9.82
C HIS A 134 13.14 14.34 -8.53
N ILE A 135 13.70 14.66 -7.37
CA ILE A 135 13.01 14.56 -6.09
C ILE A 135 11.92 15.65 -5.96
N GLU A 136 12.20 16.86 -6.44
CA GLU A 136 11.21 17.94 -6.54
C GLU A 136 10.05 17.53 -7.44
N ALA A 137 10.33 16.98 -8.63
CA ALA A 137 9.30 16.48 -9.53
C ALA A 137 8.43 15.39 -8.88
N LEU A 138 9.05 14.45 -8.14
CA LEU A 138 8.32 13.42 -7.40
C LEU A 138 7.40 14.03 -6.32
N ARG A 139 7.83 15.07 -5.61
CA ARG A 139 6.99 15.80 -4.65
C ARG A 139 5.85 16.52 -5.38
N ASP A 140 6.17 17.25 -6.44
CA ASP A 140 5.26 18.17 -7.15
C ASP A 140 4.16 17.45 -7.94
N ARG A 141 4.39 16.20 -8.34
CA ARG A 141 3.33 15.31 -8.87
C ARG A 141 2.17 15.10 -7.89
N LYS A 142 2.36 15.40 -6.60
CA LYS A 142 1.33 15.35 -5.57
C LYS A 142 1.00 16.74 -5.02
N ARG A 143 1.28 17.83 -5.76
CA ARG A 143 1.04 19.22 -5.31
C ARG A 143 -0.39 19.48 -4.85
N ASP A 144 -1.39 18.86 -5.50
CA ASP A 144 -2.80 19.04 -5.16
C ASP A 144 -3.20 18.25 -3.90
N ALA A 145 -2.28 17.45 -3.35
CA ALA A 145 -2.42 16.69 -2.12
C ALA A 145 -1.15 16.87 -1.25
N PRO A 146 -0.95 18.04 -0.63
CA PRO A 146 0.32 18.41 0.00
C PRO A 146 0.75 17.46 1.13
N PHE A 147 -0.18 16.92 1.92
CA PHE A 147 0.13 15.91 2.93
C PHE A 147 0.70 14.62 2.32
N ALA A 148 0.22 14.21 1.14
CA ALA A 148 0.73 13.05 0.44
C ALA A 148 2.09 13.32 -0.21
N ALA A 149 2.31 14.54 -0.70
CA ALA A 149 3.61 14.99 -1.21
C ALA A 149 4.67 15.01 -0.09
N ASP A 150 4.34 15.52 1.09
CA ASP A 150 5.25 15.60 2.23
C ASP A 150 5.53 14.22 2.83
N GLU A 151 4.51 13.35 2.92
CA GLU A 151 4.72 11.97 3.37
C GLU A 151 5.63 11.20 2.40
N ARG A 152 5.48 11.41 1.09
CA ARG A 152 6.39 10.89 0.07
C ARG A 152 7.82 11.39 0.28
N LEU A 153 8.00 12.70 0.46
CA LEU A 153 9.31 13.31 0.69
C LEU A 153 9.97 12.78 1.99
N LYS A 154 9.17 12.57 3.04
CA LYS A 154 9.62 11.96 4.30
C LYS A 154 10.14 10.54 4.08
N VAL A 155 9.46 9.73 3.28
CA VAL A 155 9.93 8.38 2.91
C VAL A 155 11.23 8.46 2.11
N LEU A 156 11.31 9.35 1.11
CA LEU A 156 12.52 9.53 0.31
C LEU A 156 13.73 9.92 1.16
N ARG A 157 13.57 10.85 2.11
CA ARG A 157 14.65 11.23 3.04
C ARG A 157 15.18 10.04 3.84
N GLN A 158 14.30 9.16 4.31
CA GLN A 158 14.69 7.94 5.03
C GLN A 158 15.40 6.92 4.13
N VAL A 159 14.94 6.77 2.88
CA VAL A 159 15.59 5.91 1.88
C VAL A 159 17.02 6.39 1.62
N PHE A 160 17.23 7.68 1.41
CA PHE A 160 18.55 8.26 1.17
C PHE A 160 19.45 8.32 2.43
N ASP A 161 18.89 8.23 3.63
CA ASP A 161 19.66 8.06 4.88
C ASP A 161 20.17 6.62 5.08
N THR A 162 19.82 5.69 4.19
CA THR A 162 20.21 4.27 4.31
C THR A 162 21.74 4.13 4.26
N LYS A 163 22.23 3.34 5.21
CA LYS A 163 23.64 3.00 5.33
C LYS A 163 23.88 1.53 5.02
N LYS A 164 25.04 1.24 4.46
CA LYS A 164 25.59 -0.11 4.27
C LYS A 164 26.99 -0.13 4.84
N ASP A 165 27.29 -1.12 5.67
CA ASP A 165 28.59 -1.26 6.35
C ASP A 165 29.01 0.01 7.14
N GLY A 166 28.02 0.65 7.78
CA GLY A 166 28.21 1.87 8.57
C GLY A 166 28.34 3.17 7.77
N LYS A 167 28.40 3.12 6.43
CA LYS A 167 28.54 4.28 5.55
C LYS A 167 27.25 4.58 4.80
N ALA A 168 26.97 5.86 4.55
CA ALA A 168 25.87 6.24 3.66
C ALA A 168 26.11 5.67 2.27
N ILE A 169 25.10 5.04 1.67
CA ILE A 169 25.19 4.47 0.33
C ILE A 169 25.41 5.58 -0.70
N VAL A 170 24.68 6.69 -0.54
CA VAL A 170 24.79 7.92 -1.33
C VAL A 170 24.52 9.16 -0.45
N PRO A 171 24.98 10.36 -0.85
CA PRO A 171 24.61 11.59 -0.17
C PRO A 171 23.09 11.80 -0.17
N ASN A 172 22.53 12.25 0.96
CA ASN A 172 21.09 12.48 1.06
C ASN A 172 20.67 13.82 0.45
N ILE A 173 20.54 13.83 -0.87
CA ILE A 173 20.04 14.97 -1.64
C ILE A 173 18.55 15.27 -1.40
N ALA A 174 17.77 14.31 -0.88
CA ALA A 174 16.36 14.50 -0.58
C ALA A 174 16.11 15.51 0.57
N ARG A 175 17.13 15.79 1.39
CA ARG A 175 17.08 16.83 2.42
C ARG A 175 17.14 18.24 1.85
N LEU A 176 17.61 18.42 0.62
CA LEU A 176 17.68 19.73 -0.06
C LEU A 176 16.30 20.20 -0.56
N VAL A 177 15.36 19.28 -0.73
CA VAL A 177 14.00 19.57 -1.19
C VAL A 177 13.13 20.01 -0.02
N GLN A 178 12.46 21.16 -0.16
CA GLN A 178 11.55 21.68 0.86
C GLN A 178 10.18 20.98 0.84
N PRO A 179 9.58 20.66 1.99
CA PRO A 179 8.18 20.22 2.07
C PRO A 179 7.20 21.37 1.78
N PHE A 180 5.95 21.05 1.45
CA PHE A 180 4.88 22.04 1.32
C PHE A 180 4.35 22.54 2.68
N ASN A 181 4.48 21.73 3.74
CA ASN A 181 4.10 22.09 5.12
C ASN A 181 2.63 22.53 5.26
N ALA A 182 1.70 21.84 4.59
CA ALA A 182 0.29 22.13 4.79
C ALA A 182 -0.14 21.87 6.25
N HIS A 183 -0.84 22.83 6.85
CA HIS A 183 -1.44 22.67 8.17
C HIS A 183 -2.85 22.08 8.02
N SER A 184 -3.19 21.12 8.86
CA SER A 184 -4.59 20.70 9.05
C SER A 184 -5.12 21.36 10.31
N ASP A 185 -6.33 21.92 10.25
CA ASP A 185 -7.10 22.16 11.47
C ASP A 185 -7.28 20.81 12.17
N GLY A 186 -6.69 20.69 13.37
CA GLY A 186 -6.67 19.43 14.10
C GLY A 186 -8.09 18.86 14.28
N HIS A 187 -8.20 17.54 14.43
CA HIS A 187 -9.49 16.89 14.67
C HIS A 187 -10.23 17.57 15.83
N ALA A 188 -11.30 18.30 15.52
CA ALA A 188 -12.23 18.79 16.53
C ALA A 188 -12.78 17.56 17.27
N ARG A 189 -12.21 17.26 18.44
CA ARG A 189 -12.78 16.29 19.36
C ARG A 189 -14.02 16.97 19.92
N GLY A 190 -15.16 16.75 19.28
CA GLY A 190 -16.44 17.15 19.83
C GLY A 190 -16.62 16.46 21.18
N HIS A 191 -16.32 17.16 22.26
CA HIS A 191 -16.86 16.85 23.57
C HIS A 191 -18.38 16.97 23.42
N ARG A 192 -19.05 15.85 23.14
CA ARG A 192 -20.47 15.73 23.46
C ARG A 192 -20.54 15.70 24.97
N GLU A 193 -20.79 16.86 25.58
CA GLU A 193 -21.37 16.92 26.92
C GLU A 193 -22.66 16.11 26.87
N ILE A 194 -22.60 14.90 27.43
CA ILE A 194 -23.80 14.12 27.70
C ILE A 194 -24.45 14.82 28.90
N HIS A 195 -25.38 15.74 28.61
CA HIS A 195 -26.25 16.30 29.62
C HIS A 195 -27.19 15.18 30.12
N CYS A 196 -26.84 14.60 31.26
CA CYS A 196 -27.70 13.64 31.97
C CYS A 196 -28.78 14.44 32.71
N PRO A 197 -30.08 14.26 32.41
CA PRO A 197 -31.13 14.97 33.12
C PRO A 197 -31.22 14.49 34.58
N PRO A 198 -31.50 15.38 35.54
CA PRO A 198 -31.60 15.01 36.94
C PRO A 198 -32.85 14.14 37.17
N TRP A 199 -32.64 12.96 37.73
CA TRP A 199 -33.72 12.16 38.29
C TRP A 199 -34.14 12.76 39.63
N HIS A 200 -35.19 13.58 39.64
CA HIS A 200 -36.17 13.68 40.74
C HIS A 200 -37.19 14.79 40.48
N GLN A 201 -38.45 14.40 40.26
CA GLN A 201 -39.66 14.84 40.98
C GLN A 201 -40.89 14.66 40.08
N LEU A 202 -41.61 13.55 40.29
CA LEU A 202 -43.03 13.45 40.62
C LEU A 202 -43.46 11.97 40.58
#